data_AF-A0A4P9Z9T6-F1
#
_entry.id   AF-A0A4P9Z9T6-F1
#
_cell.length_a   1.000
_cell.length_b   1.000
_cell.length_c   1.000
_cell.angle_alpha   90.00
_cell.angle_beta   90.00
_cell.angle_gamma   90.00
#
_symmetry.space_group_name_H-M   'P 1'
#
loop_
_entity.id
_entity.type
_entity.pdbx_description
1 polymer ?
#
loop_
_entity_poly.entity_id
_entity_poly.type
_entity_poly.pdbx_seq_one_letter_code
_entity_poly.pdbx_strand_id
1 'polypeptide(L)'
;MHLLRIAHVLGPKITFLGLRRPHSFVPRRRTKRGTADFTSRDHILHRDILQLLSQNGIAEQNVRVPDAVIDRFLFRKHSANVLRNVHIVAQTAEADGLAVTRALQEKESAPASVISADVSSRKYTVLKVPKTVPGDVVDVVLRRHYRHYAEADLLAVTGATSPKMRKDSLVVCGLFEKCLGCQLQMVTYEQQLAFKQSVIEKAYTYFYPLLDTRQISGFGCVVDSPMQYGYRTKLTPHTNPPRNLSNVQVPWPIGFEHVNGGKPLVDVHLCPIAVPSINQTLPRLRDRFQKDLQAMLDGKLKENLALTLLLRDSAVQLDSSERKCLTNHRKVVTETVGNKAFQFLANEFFQNNRSILPTFIDFLNYQITRADGFKQIVDAYCGCGFLGISLSDVVPNDGKVFGVEISETSIKYAMHNARLNGLSDKVKFALGNSDNMFTHAEFLKARVAGPESVLIMNPSRKGSSKAFLRQVLQFKPRMIVYVSCNAFTQARDLNDLHELQKDADVKYKVSSVTGFDFYPQTKHVESVAVLKMSD
;
A
#
# COMPACT_ATOMS: atom_id res chain seq x y z
N MET A 1 40.41 -59.15 28.27
CA MET A 1 40.42 -58.71 29.68
C MET A 1 39.26 -57.71 29.84
N HIS A 2 38.11 -58.12 30.38
CA HIS A 2 37.73 -57.96 31.81
C HIS A 2 37.75 -56.49 32.25
N LEU A 3 36.84 -55.93 33.06
CA LEU A 3 35.58 -56.23 33.75
C LEU A 3 35.22 -54.81 34.31
N LEU A 4 34.03 -54.25 34.17
CA LEU A 4 32.87 -54.41 35.07
C LEU A 4 33.06 -53.85 36.51
N ARG A 5 32.01 -53.15 36.98
CA ARG A 5 31.55 -52.87 38.37
C ARG A 5 31.92 -51.51 38.98
N ILE A 6 31.13 -50.81 39.81
CA ILE A 6 29.71 -50.72 40.28
C ILE A 6 29.81 -49.85 41.57
N ALA A 7 28.89 -48.88 41.78
CA ALA A 7 28.29 -48.33 43.03
C ALA A 7 29.19 -48.05 44.29
N HIS A 8 28.93 -47.14 45.25
CA HIS A 8 27.73 -46.54 45.88
C HIS A 8 28.29 -45.46 46.89
N VAL A 9 27.68 -44.29 47.21
CA VAL A 9 26.80 -44.00 48.39
C VAL A 9 27.19 -42.66 49.10
N LEU A 10 26.16 -41.80 49.31
CA LEU A 10 25.91 -40.76 50.37
C LEU A 10 26.91 -39.56 50.51
N GLY A 11 26.52 -38.28 50.46
CA GLY A 11 25.56 -37.53 51.31
C GLY A 11 25.70 -35.99 51.09
N PRO A 12 25.06 -35.10 51.86
CA PRO A 12 24.15 -34.04 51.37
C PRO A 12 24.82 -32.69 51.02
N LYS A 13 24.28 -31.99 50.00
CA LYS A 13 24.61 -30.57 49.73
C LYS A 13 23.56 -29.64 50.32
N ILE A 14 24.03 -28.89 51.32
CA ILE A 14 23.39 -27.76 51.97
C ILE A 14 23.16 -26.62 50.96
N THR A 15 21.94 -26.09 50.97
CA THR A 15 21.47 -24.91 50.24
C THR A 15 22.19 -23.63 50.68
N PHE A 16 22.80 -22.91 49.73
CA PHE A 16 23.12 -21.50 49.87
C PHE A 16 22.28 -20.68 48.88
N LEU A 17 21.50 -19.75 49.43
CA LEU A 17 20.69 -18.76 48.72
C LEU A 17 21.57 -17.93 47.77
N GLY A 18 21.37 -18.11 46.47
CA GLY A 18 21.98 -17.30 45.42
C GLY A 18 21.17 -16.03 45.13
N LEU A 19 21.86 -14.90 45.21
CA LEU A 19 21.44 -13.54 44.85
C LEU A 19 20.63 -13.47 43.54
N ARG A 20 19.49 -12.77 43.59
CA ARG A 20 18.63 -12.45 42.45
C ARG A 20 19.40 -11.59 41.42
N ARG A 21 19.60 -12.13 40.22
CA ARG A 21 20.01 -11.34 39.04
C ARG A 21 18.84 -10.48 38.55
N PRO A 22 19.07 -9.23 38.11
CA PRO A 22 18.00 -8.40 37.57
C PRO A 22 17.51 -8.98 36.23
N HIS A 23 16.19 -9.19 36.12
CA HIS A 23 15.54 -9.63 34.89
C HIS A 23 15.54 -8.52 33.84
N SER A 24 16.63 -8.37 33.10
CA SER A 24 16.64 -7.66 31.81
C SER A 24 16.33 -8.66 30.69
N PHE A 25 15.07 -9.08 30.58
CA PHE A 25 14.61 -9.90 29.45
C PHE A 25 13.47 -9.18 28.73
N VAL A 26 13.81 -8.09 28.04
CA VAL A 26 12.97 -7.58 26.95
C VAL A 26 13.11 -8.58 25.81
N PRO A 27 12.05 -9.31 25.41
CA PRO A 27 12.16 -10.24 24.31
C PRO A 27 12.52 -9.44 23.05
N ARG A 28 13.73 -9.63 22.52
CA ARG A 28 14.06 -9.18 21.16
C ARG A 28 13.16 -9.99 20.22
N ARG A 29 12.01 -9.43 19.87
CA ARG A 29 11.21 -9.94 18.76
C ARG A 29 12.09 -9.87 17.52
N ARG A 30 12.19 -11.00 16.80
CA ARG A 30 12.54 -10.99 15.38
C ARG A 30 11.62 -9.96 14.71
N THR A 31 12.19 -8.83 14.34
CA THR A 31 11.53 -7.86 13.46
C THR A 31 11.11 -8.65 12.23
N LYS A 32 9.86 -8.46 11.77
CA LYS A 32 9.47 -8.98 10.44
C LYS A 32 10.55 -8.50 9.47
N ARG A 33 11.12 -9.44 8.72
CA ARG A 33 12.17 -9.27 7.70
C ARG A 33 12.31 -7.81 7.18
N GLY A 34 13.46 -7.19 7.45
CA GLY A 34 14.02 -6.07 6.68
C GLY A 34 13.56 -4.65 7.05
N THR A 35 14.13 -4.05 8.09
CA THR A 35 14.07 -2.59 8.34
C THR A 35 15.23 -1.82 7.68
N ALA A 36 15.80 -2.35 6.60
CA ALA A 36 16.82 -1.63 5.82
C ALA A 36 16.19 -0.64 4.82
N ASP A 37 14.91 -0.82 4.48
CA ASP A 37 14.21 0.07 3.56
C ASP A 37 13.65 1.28 4.31
N PHE A 38 14.30 2.44 4.11
CA PHE A 38 13.90 3.70 4.71
C PHE A 38 12.53 4.20 4.23
N THR A 39 11.97 3.62 3.16
CA THR A 39 10.61 3.92 2.67
C THR A 39 9.54 3.01 3.29
N SER A 40 9.88 2.24 4.32
CA SER A 40 8.88 1.44 5.05
C SER A 40 7.87 2.33 5.78
N ARG A 41 6.67 1.79 6.03
CA ARG A 41 5.59 2.50 6.73
C ARG A 41 6.00 3.09 8.07
N ASP A 42 6.80 2.36 8.85
CA ASP A 42 7.23 2.81 10.18
C ASP A 42 8.19 4.01 10.08
N HIS A 43 9.07 4.02 9.07
CA HIS A 43 9.97 5.16 8.82
C HIS A 43 9.22 6.37 8.25
N ILE A 44 8.24 6.16 7.38
CA ILE A 44 7.37 7.23 6.88
C ILE A 44 6.57 7.85 8.03
N LEU A 45 5.95 7.04 8.89
CA LEU A 45 5.23 7.51 10.07
C LEU A 45 6.15 8.30 11.00
N HIS A 46 7.39 7.84 11.21
CA HIS A 46 8.33 8.60 12.03
C HIS A 46 8.63 9.97 11.42
N ARG A 47 8.80 10.08 10.10
CA ARG A 47 8.96 11.37 9.42
C ARG A 47 7.72 12.26 9.50
N ASP A 48 6.52 11.70 9.37
CA ASP A 48 5.26 12.43 9.59
C ASP A 48 5.22 13.02 11.01
N ILE A 49 5.65 12.24 12.02
CA ILE A 49 5.74 12.70 13.42
C ILE A 49 6.78 13.84 13.54
N LEU A 50 7.98 13.68 12.99
CA LEU A 50 9.01 14.73 13.05
C LEU A 50 8.54 16.03 12.39
N GLN A 51 7.85 15.94 11.25
CA GLN A 51 7.27 17.10 10.58
C GLN A 51 6.21 17.78 11.47
N LEU A 52 5.30 17.01 12.06
CA LEU A 52 4.29 17.54 12.99
C LEU A 52 4.95 18.27 14.17
N LEU A 53 5.97 17.66 14.78
CA LEU A 53 6.67 18.24 15.93
C LEU A 53 7.38 19.54 15.55
N SER A 54 8.06 19.56 14.41
CA SER A 54 8.73 20.75 13.87
C SER A 54 7.75 21.91 13.62
N GLN A 55 6.60 21.63 13.01
CA GLN A 55 5.55 22.63 12.77
C GLN A 55 4.96 23.24 14.05
N ASN A 56 5.06 22.53 15.18
CA ASN A 56 4.55 22.96 16.47
C ASN A 56 5.67 23.44 17.43
N GLY A 57 6.92 23.58 16.95
CA GLY A 57 8.05 24.01 17.78
C GLY A 57 8.42 23.03 18.90
N ILE A 58 8.10 21.74 18.74
CA ILE A 58 8.38 20.70 19.74
C ILE A 58 9.64 19.95 19.33
N ALA A 59 10.65 19.96 20.20
CA ALA A 59 11.86 19.18 19.97
C ALA A 59 11.61 17.68 20.20
N GLU A 60 12.18 16.81 19.36
CA GLU A 60 11.94 15.36 19.40
C GLU A 60 12.26 14.73 20.76
N GLN A 61 13.32 15.20 21.42
CA GLN A 61 13.73 14.74 22.75
C GLN A 61 12.67 14.99 23.84
N ASN A 62 11.74 15.92 23.60
CA ASN A 62 10.64 16.21 24.51
C ASN A 62 9.45 15.26 24.30
N VAL A 63 9.49 14.38 23.30
CA VAL A 63 8.46 13.38 23.05
C VAL A 63 8.85 12.04 23.69
N ARG A 64 8.04 11.58 24.65
CA ARG A 64 8.21 10.29 25.30
C ARG A 64 6.86 9.76 25.77
N VAL A 65 6.63 8.47 25.57
CA VAL A 65 5.58 7.75 26.31
C VAL A 65 6.13 7.42 27.71
N PRO A 66 5.49 7.84 28.81
CA PRO A 66 5.98 7.56 30.16
C PRO A 66 6.11 6.04 30.43
N ASP A 67 7.21 5.61 31.04
CA ASP A 67 7.49 4.19 31.30
C ASP A 67 6.37 3.52 32.11
N ALA A 68 5.77 4.23 33.08
CA ALA A 68 4.64 3.73 33.85
C ALA A 68 3.39 3.40 32.99
N VAL A 69 3.19 4.11 31.88
CA VAL A 69 2.10 3.83 30.93
C VAL A 69 2.43 2.60 30.09
N ILE A 70 3.70 2.47 29.68
CA ILE A 70 4.21 1.27 28.99
C ILE A 70 4.07 0.05 29.91
N ASP A 71 4.43 0.16 31.19
CA ASP A 71 4.35 -0.91 32.18
C ASP A 71 2.91 -1.33 32.45
N ARG A 72 1.97 -0.38 32.61
CA ARG A 72 0.53 -0.72 32.75
C ARG A 72 0.02 -1.54 31.57
N PHE A 73 0.48 -1.23 30.36
CA PHE A 73 0.14 -1.99 29.15
C PHE A 73 0.77 -3.39 29.15
N LEU A 74 2.06 -3.50 29.50
CA LEU A 74 2.78 -4.78 29.55
C LEU A 74 2.23 -5.73 30.63
N PHE A 75 1.75 -5.20 31.75
CA PHE A 75 1.29 -5.98 32.90
C PHE A 75 -0.24 -6.12 33.04
N ARG A 76 -1.02 -5.88 31.96
CA ARG A 76 -2.47 -6.13 31.87
C ARG A 76 -3.31 -5.60 33.05
N LYS A 77 -3.02 -4.40 33.58
CA LYS A 77 -3.96 -3.76 34.53
C LYS A 77 -5.16 -3.22 33.76
N HIS A 78 -6.35 -3.74 34.06
CA HIS A 78 -7.63 -3.57 33.34
C HIS A 78 -8.28 -2.17 33.39
N SER A 79 -7.61 -1.13 33.88
CA SER A 79 -8.15 0.23 33.82
C SER A 79 -8.11 0.74 32.38
N ALA A 80 -9.29 1.01 31.80
CA ALA A 80 -9.38 1.59 30.46
C ALA A 80 -8.67 2.95 30.45
N ASN A 81 -7.52 3.02 29.79
CA ASN A 81 -6.76 4.26 29.58
C ASN A 81 -7.48 5.11 28.52
N VAL A 82 -8.67 5.60 28.87
CA VAL A 82 -9.48 6.48 28.02
C VAL A 82 -8.93 7.89 28.13
N LEU A 83 -8.61 8.49 26.99
CA LEU A 83 -8.35 9.93 26.88
C LEU A 83 -9.55 10.58 26.23
N ARG A 84 -10.02 11.68 26.84
CA ARG A 84 -11.16 12.44 26.34
C ARG A 84 -10.73 13.77 25.75
N ASN A 85 -11.51 14.26 24.79
CA ASN A 85 -11.30 15.55 24.13
C ASN A 85 -9.89 15.69 23.51
N VAL A 86 -9.40 14.63 22.88
CA VAL A 86 -8.13 14.64 22.14
C VAL A 86 -8.34 15.36 20.81
N HIS A 87 -7.49 16.36 20.53
CA HIS A 87 -7.55 17.14 19.29
C HIS A 87 -6.65 16.54 18.21
N ILE A 88 -7.23 16.20 17.07
CA ILE A 88 -6.50 15.75 15.89
C ILE A 88 -6.00 16.96 15.11
N VAL A 89 -4.68 17.09 14.97
CA VAL A 89 -4.02 18.29 14.41
C VAL A 89 -3.36 18.05 13.05
N ALA A 90 -3.09 16.79 12.71
CA ALA A 90 -2.48 16.42 11.45
C ALA A 90 -2.91 15.02 11.01
N GLN A 91 -2.45 14.60 9.83
CA GLN A 91 -2.63 13.24 9.32
C GLN A 91 -1.31 12.66 8.83
N THR A 92 -1.17 11.35 9.05
CA THR A 92 -0.12 10.52 8.48
C THR A 92 -0.34 10.32 6.98
N ALA A 93 0.70 9.93 6.24
CA ALA A 93 0.56 9.47 4.86
C ALA A 93 -0.34 8.22 4.70
N GLU A 94 -0.62 7.54 5.82
CA GLU A 94 -1.51 6.38 5.88
C GLU A 94 -2.96 6.74 6.28
N ALA A 95 -3.29 8.04 6.27
CA ALA A 95 -4.61 8.62 6.58
C ALA A 95 -5.12 8.38 8.02
N ASP A 96 -4.23 8.01 8.94
CA ASP A 96 -4.51 8.05 10.38
C ASP A 96 -4.24 9.47 10.90
N GLY A 97 -5.11 9.96 11.78
CA GLY A 97 -4.93 11.25 12.43
C GLY A 97 -3.82 11.22 13.47
N LEU A 98 -3.17 12.36 13.66
CA LEU A 98 -2.15 12.58 14.68
C LEU A 98 -2.62 13.64 15.67
N ALA A 99 -2.44 13.34 16.95
CA ALA A 99 -2.62 14.28 18.05
C ALA A 99 -1.34 14.41 18.85
N VAL A 100 -1.13 15.59 19.46
CA VAL A 100 -0.08 15.81 20.44
C VAL A 100 -0.74 16.12 21.78
N THR A 101 -0.50 15.27 22.77
CA THR A 101 -0.94 15.49 24.15
C THR A 101 0.26 15.80 25.04
N ARG A 102 0.04 16.57 26.11
CA ARG A 102 0.99 16.61 27.23
C ARG A 102 1.16 15.21 27.80
N ALA A 103 2.33 14.92 28.38
CA ALA A 103 2.63 13.63 28.96
C ALA A 103 1.50 13.18 29.88
N LEU A 104 1.03 11.96 29.63
CA LEU A 104 -0.03 11.29 30.39
C LEU A 104 0.34 11.32 31.88
N GLN A 105 -0.29 12.20 32.66
CA GLN A 105 0.01 12.33 34.08
C GLN A 105 -0.50 11.12 34.87
N GLU A 106 0.13 10.83 36.00
CA GLU A 106 -0.10 9.61 36.79
C GLU A 106 -1.45 9.57 37.51
N LYS A 107 -2.17 10.70 37.63
CA LYS A 107 -3.51 10.78 38.24
C LYS A 107 -4.34 11.96 37.66
N GLU A 108 -5.63 11.68 37.51
CA GLU A 108 -6.81 12.59 37.39
C GLU A 108 -7.17 13.30 36.07
N SER A 109 -8.45 13.05 35.73
CA SER A 109 -9.53 13.83 35.08
C SER A 109 -9.32 15.31 34.65
N ALA A 110 -8.20 15.66 34.06
CA ALA A 110 -8.07 16.92 33.32
C ALA A 110 -8.33 16.71 31.81
N PRO A 111 -9.04 17.64 31.12
CA PRO A 111 -9.21 17.57 29.67
C PRO A 111 -7.85 17.63 28.96
N ALA A 112 -7.60 16.69 28.04
CA ALA A 112 -6.35 16.60 27.30
C ALA A 112 -6.30 17.63 26.17
N SER A 113 -6.17 18.91 26.50
CA SER A 113 -5.93 19.94 25.50
C SER A 113 -4.90 20.99 25.92
N VAL A 114 -4.44 21.71 24.90
CA VAL A 114 -3.58 22.89 24.89
C VAL A 114 -2.06 22.63 24.80
N ILE A 115 -1.60 22.59 23.54
CA ILE A 115 -0.31 23.16 23.14
C ILE A 115 -0.36 24.62 23.59
N SER A 116 0.22 24.94 24.75
CA SER A 116 0.37 26.32 25.22
C SER A 116 1.85 26.69 25.12
N ALA A 117 2.10 27.95 24.76
CA ALA A 117 3.37 28.53 24.31
C ALA A 117 4.50 28.60 25.36
N ASP A 118 4.60 27.64 26.28
CA ASP A 118 5.59 27.64 27.34
C ASP A 118 6.49 26.40 27.24
N VAL A 119 7.72 26.61 26.76
CA VAL A 119 8.58 25.61 26.10
C VAL A 119 9.61 24.98 27.04
N SER A 120 9.82 25.49 28.25
CA SER A 120 10.81 24.91 29.16
C SER A 120 10.16 23.95 30.17
N SER A 121 10.21 22.63 29.89
CA SER A 121 10.07 21.46 30.82
C SER A 121 9.02 20.39 30.48
N ARG A 122 8.20 20.54 29.42
CA ARG A 122 7.07 19.63 29.18
C ARG A 122 7.44 18.42 28.32
N LYS A 123 7.15 17.21 28.82
CA LYS A 123 7.14 15.96 28.06
C LYS A 123 5.83 15.84 27.28
N TYR A 124 5.88 15.38 26.03
CA TYR A 124 4.74 15.20 25.13
C TYR A 124 4.58 13.73 24.71
N THR A 125 3.37 13.36 24.30
CA THR A 125 3.10 12.07 23.65
C THR A 125 2.33 12.31 22.37
N VAL A 126 2.79 11.71 21.27
CA VAL A 126 2.07 11.73 19.99
C VAL A 126 1.13 10.52 19.94
N LEU A 127 -0.11 10.73 19.53
CA LEU A 127 -1.11 9.69 19.36
C LEU A 127 -1.41 9.51 17.87
N LYS A 128 -1.46 8.26 17.41
CA LYS A 128 -1.97 7.87 16.09
C LYS A 128 -3.36 7.29 16.26
N VAL A 129 -4.36 7.94 15.65
CA VAL A 129 -5.77 7.61 15.81
C VAL A 129 -6.38 7.35 14.42
N PRO A 130 -6.78 6.12 14.10
CA PRO A 130 -7.34 5.81 12.79
C PRO A 130 -8.73 6.42 12.64
N LYS A 131 -9.19 6.55 11.39
CA LYS A 131 -10.53 7.08 11.06
C LYS A 131 -10.79 8.48 11.58
N THR A 132 -9.76 9.31 11.66
CA THR A 132 -9.88 10.71 12.06
C THR A 132 -9.18 11.65 11.09
N VAL A 133 -9.61 12.90 11.07
CA VAL A 133 -9.07 13.97 10.22
C VAL A 133 -8.68 15.19 11.06
N PRO A 134 -7.79 16.06 10.56
CA PRO A 134 -7.45 17.30 11.25
C PRO A 134 -8.72 18.10 11.54
N GLY A 135 -8.81 18.63 12.76
CA GLY A 135 -9.99 19.30 13.26
C GLY A 135 -10.95 18.40 14.05
N ASP A 136 -10.81 17.07 14.04
CA ASP A 136 -11.63 16.21 14.91
C ASP A 136 -11.27 16.40 16.40
N VAL A 137 -12.28 16.42 17.26
CA VAL A 137 -12.14 16.25 18.72
C VAL A 137 -12.70 14.88 19.08
N VAL A 138 -11.89 14.04 19.74
CA VAL A 138 -12.19 12.61 19.89
C VAL A 138 -11.93 12.08 21.30
N ASP A 139 -12.70 11.06 21.66
CA ASP A 139 -12.40 10.19 22.80
C ASP A 139 -11.73 8.91 22.27
N VAL A 140 -10.65 8.48 22.93
CA VAL A 140 -9.82 7.35 22.47
C VAL A 140 -9.41 6.42 23.60
N VAL A 141 -9.14 5.15 23.28
CA VAL A 141 -8.50 4.20 24.20
C VAL A 141 -7.07 3.97 23.76
N LEU A 142 -6.11 4.23 24.66
CA LEU A 142 -4.71 3.91 24.40
C LEU A 142 -4.50 2.40 24.26
N ARG A 143 -3.75 2.03 23.23
CA ARG A 143 -3.36 0.65 22.95
C ARG A 143 -1.84 0.52 23.05
N ARG A 144 -1.18 0.29 21.92
CA ARG A 144 0.25 -0.02 21.89
C ARG A 144 1.06 1.25 22.05
N HIS A 145 2.17 1.13 22.75
CA HIS A 145 3.11 2.21 22.95
C HIS A 145 4.42 1.93 22.21
N TYR A 146 4.93 2.96 21.55
CA TYR A 146 6.20 2.96 20.84
C TYR A 146 7.08 4.09 21.37
N ARG A 147 8.35 4.13 20.95
CA ARG A 147 9.32 5.12 21.44
C ARG A 147 8.85 6.57 21.27
N HIS A 148 8.26 6.90 20.12
CA HIS A 148 7.90 8.28 19.74
C HIS A 148 6.39 8.53 19.66
N TYR A 149 5.55 7.50 19.79
CA TYR A 149 4.10 7.64 19.68
C TYR A 149 3.36 6.50 20.39
N ALA A 150 2.05 6.67 20.59
CA ALA A 150 1.13 5.61 21.00
C ALA A 150 0.03 5.43 19.95
N GLU A 151 -0.39 4.18 19.74
CA GLU A 151 -1.60 3.87 18.97
C GLU A 151 -2.81 3.98 19.89
N ALA A 152 -3.88 4.58 19.40
CA ALA A 152 -5.15 4.66 20.11
C ALA A 152 -6.30 4.22 19.22
N ASP A 153 -7.25 3.49 19.81
CA ASP A 153 -8.51 3.17 19.17
C ASP A 153 -9.46 4.34 19.32
N LEU A 154 -10.12 4.75 18.23
CA LEU A 154 -11.20 5.74 18.28
C LEU A 154 -12.42 5.14 19.02
N LEU A 155 -12.94 5.86 20.02
CA LEU A 155 -14.22 5.54 20.67
C LEU A 155 -15.36 6.34 20.08
N ALA A 156 -15.19 7.66 20.01
CA ALA A 156 -16.20 8.59 19.51
C ALA A 156 -15.55 9.87 19.00
N VAL A 157 -16.17 10.48 17.99
CA VAL A 157 -15.91 11.87 17.63
C VAL A 157 -16.89 12.73 18.43
N THR A 158 -16.37 13.52 19.36
CA THR A 158 -17.16 14.30 20.33
C THR A 158 -17.36 15.75 19.90
N GLY A 159 -16.60 16.22 18.90
CA GLY A 159 -16.74 17.56 18.35
C GLY A 159 -15.78 17.83 17.20
N ALA A 160 -15.68 19.09 16.81
CA ALA A 160 -14.73 19.55 15.80
C ALA A 160 -14.20 20.95 16.13
N THR A 161 -12.94 21.19 15.79
CA THR A 161 -12.30 22.52 15.74
C THR A 161 -12.22 23.01 14.29
N SER A 162 -11.90 24.29 14.11
CA SER A 162 -11.58 24.83 12.78
C SER A 162 -10.15 24.45 12.38
N PRO A 163 -9.89 24.03 11.12
CA PRO A 163 -10.86 23.85 10.03
C PRO A 163 -11.68 22.57 10.18
N LYS A 164 -12.98 22.65 9.88
CA LYS A 164 -13.90 21.49 9.93
C LYS A 164 -13.78 20.65 8.66
N MET A 165 -13.00 19.57 8.71
CA MET A 165 -12.84 18.64 7.58
C MET A 165 -13.89 17.54 7.53
N ARG A 166 -14.24 16.94 8.68
CA ARG A 166 -15.16 15.80 8.76
C ARG A 166 -16.60 16.16 8.37
N LYS A 167 -17.21 15.29 7.57
CA LYS A 167 -18.62 15.26 7.17
C LYS A 167 -19.14 13.82 7.15
N ASP A 168 -19.67 13.34 8.27
CA ASP A 168 -20.13 11.96 8.40
C ASP A 168 -21.34 11.62 7.50
N SER A 169 -22.09 12.63 7.05
CA SER A 169 -23.17 12.45 6.06
C SER A 169 -22.68 11.95 4.69
N LEU A 170 -21.37 11.99 4.42
CA LEU A 170 -20.75 11.45 3.21
C LEU A 170 -20.44 9.94 3.34
N VAL A 171 -20.50 9.37 4.55
CA VAL A 171 -20.14 7.98 4.79
C VAL A 171 -21.23 7.05 4.25
N VAL A 172 -20.98 6.46 3.09
CA VAL A 172 -21.90 5.52 2.43
C VAL A 172 -21.84 4.12 3.06
N CYS A 173 -20.68 3.69 3.53
CA CYS A 173 -20.49 2.33 4.03
C CYS A 173 -20.79 2.23 5.53
N GLY A 174 -21.81 1.47 5.93
CA GLY A 174 -22.12 1.20 7.34
C GLY A 174 -21.03 0.44 8.11
N LEU A 175 -20.01 -0.09 7.42
CA LEU A 175 -18.84 -0.73 8.02
C LEU A 175 -17.61 0.18 8.06
N PHE A 176 -17.73 1.44 7.61
CA PHE A 176 -16.60 2.36 7.42
C PHE A 176 -15.75 2.53 8.68
N GLU A 177 -16.36 2.70 9.84
CA GLU A 177 -15.62 2.93 11.09
C GLU A 177 -14.76 1.72 11.48
N LYS A 178 -15.21 0.50 11.17
CA LYS A 178 -14.58 -0.75 11.62
C LYS A 178 -13.64 -1.36 10.59
N CYS A 179 -14.00 -1.27 9.31
CA CYS A 179 -13.26 -1.91 8.21
C CYS A 179 -11.99 -1.13 7.86
N LEU A 180 -10.85 -1.81 7.74
CA LEU A 180 -9.58 -1.18 7.35
C LEU A 180 -9.53 -0.77 5.86
N GLY A 181 -10.52 -1.15 5.04
CA GLY A 181 -10.48 -0.98 3.58
C GLY A 181 -10.47 0.47 3.07
N CYS A 182 -11.39 1.31 3.54
CA CYS A 182 -11.50 2.73 3.16
C CYS A 182 -11.05 3.61 4.32
N GLN A 183 -10.43 4.76 4.08
CA GLN A 183 -9.96 5.67 5.14
C GLN A 183 -10.59 7.05 5.09
N LEU A 184 -11.18 7.45 3.96
CA LEU A 184 -11.48 8.86 3.68
C LEU A 184 -12.97 9.15 3.37
N GLN A 185 -13.91 8.23 3.64
CA GLN A 185 -15.34 8.46 3.31
C GLN A 185 -15.96 9.64 4.07
N MET A 186 -15.35 10.08 5.17
CA MET A 186 -15.84 11.18 6.00
C MET A 186 -15.33 12.56 5.56
N VAL A 187 -14.68 12.69 4.39
CA VAL A 187 -14.26 13.98 3.82
C VAL A 187 -14.76 14.11 2.39
N THR A 188 -14.89 15.36 1.92
CA THR A 188 -15.28 15.65 0.53
C THR A 188 -14.25 15.06 -0.45
N TYR A 189 -14.66 14.79 -1.69
CA TYR A 189 -13.77 14.16 -2.65
C TYR A 189 -12.56 15.03 -3.00
N GLU A 190 -12.75 16.34 -3.06
CA GLU A 190 -11.70 17.34 -3.26
C GLU A 190 -10.65 17.27 -2.13
N GLN A 191 -11.10 17.07 -0.89
CA GLN A 191 -10.19 16.85 0.25
C GLN A 191 -9.45 15.51 0.16
N GLN A 192 -10.03 14.47 -0.46
CA GLN A 192 -9.32 13.21 -0.72
C GLN A 192 -8.20 13.41 -1.74
N LEU A 193 -8.47 14.15 -2.82
CA LEU A 193 -7.46 14.47 -3.84
C LEU A 193 -6.34 15.32 -3.24
N ALA A 194 -6.67 16.34 -2.44
CA ALA A 194 -5.70 17.16 -1.72
C ALA A 194 -4.85 16.33 -0.74
N PHE A 195 -5.46 15.41 0.00
CA PHE A 195 -4.72 14.47 0.85
C PHE A 195 -3.72 13.64 0.02
N LYS A 196 -4.16 13.08 -1.11
CA LYS A 196 -3.30 12.26 -1.98
C LYS A 196 -2.16 13.05 -2.62
N GLN A 197 -2.41 14.29 -3.01
CA GLN A 197 -1.38 15.21 -3.46
C GLN A 197 -0.34 15.43 -2.35
N SER A 198 -0.78 15.68 -1.11
CA SER A 198 0.12 15.87 0.03
C SER A 198 0.99 14.62 0.30
N VAL A 199 0.50 13.41 0.00
CA VAL A 199 1.28 12.17 0.12
C VAL A 199 2.43 12.16 -0.90
N ILE A 200 2.18 12.61 -2.14
CA ILE A 200 3.23 12.75 -3.16
C ILE A 200 4.24 13.82 -2.73
N GLU A 201 3.78 14.98 -2.27
CA GLU A 201 4.65 16.07 -1.79
C GLU A 201 5.55 15.63 -0.62
N LYS A 202 4.98 14.91 0.36
CA LYS A 202 5.75 14.31 1.46
C LYS A 202 6.79 13.32 0.94
N ALA A 203 6.43 12.46 -0.01
CA ALA A 203 7.35 11.47 -0.55
C ALA A 203 8.62 12.10 -1.13
N TYR A 204 8.47 13.12 -1.98
CA TYR A 204 9.61 13.80 -2.58
C TYR A 204 10.37 14.67 -1.57
N THR A 205 9.67 15.33 -0.65
CA THR A 205 10.32 16.06 0.45
C THR A 205 11.19 15.14 1.31
N TYR A 206 10.72 13.92 1.60
CA TYR A 206 11.40 12.99 2.49
C TYR A 206 12.55 12.23 1.82
N PHE A 207 12.40 11.88 0.55
CA PHE A 207 13.29 10.93 -0.13
C PHE A 207 13.98 11.47 -1.38
N TYR A 208 13.60 12.65 -1.88
CA TYR A 208 14.31 13.36 -2.94
C TYR A 208 14.36 14.89 -2.70
N PRO A 209 14.92 15.34 -1.57
CA PRO A 209 14.91 16.76 -1.17
C PRO A 209 15.73 17.66 -2.12
N LEU A 210 16.58 17.08 -2.97
CA LEU A 210 17.38 17.82 -3.97
C LEU A 210 16.54 18.26 -5.19
N LEU A 211 15.35 17.68 -5.38
CA LEU A 211 14.46 18.10 -6.47
C LEU A 211 13.76 19.41 -6.10
N ASP A 212 13.98 20.47 -6.89
CA ASP A 212 13.23 21.71 -6.74
C ASP A 212 11.82 21.56 -7.31
N THR A 213 10.89 21.07 -6.50
CA THR A 213 9.50 20.79 -6.90
C THR A 213 8.75 22.04 -7.34
N ARG A 214 9.19 23.24 -6.93
CA ARG A 214 8.57 24.53 -7.32
C ARG A 214 8.74 24.85 -8.80
N GLN A 215 9.73 24.26 -9.46
CA GLN A 215 9.93 24.42 -10.90
C GLN A 215 9.05 23.47 -11.73
N ILE A 216 8.39 22.51 -11.08
CA ILE A 216 7.53 21.54 -11.75
C ILE A 216 6.08 22.04 -11.62
N SER A 217 5.53 22.55 -12.72
CA SER A 217 4.13 23.00 -12.76
C SER A 217 3.18 21.85 -12.41
N GLY A 218 2.22 22.12 -11.52
CA GLY A 218 1.22 21.13 -11.10
C GLY A 218 1.80 19.92 -10.37
N PHE A 219 2.96 20.07 -9.73
CA PHE A 219 3.64 18.99 -9.02
C PHE A 219 2.70 18.25 -8.06
N GLY A 220 2.57 16.95 -8.25
CA GLY A 220 1.76 16.07 -7.38
C GLY A 220 0.25 16.23 -7.54
N CYS A 221 -0.24 17.09 -8.45
CA CYS A 221 -1.67 17.20 -8.75
C CYS A 221 -2.25 15.83 -9.06
N VAL A 222 -3.42 15.51 -8.49
CA VAL A 222 -4.05 14.20 -8.59
C VAL A 222 -5.22 14.26 -9.55
N VAL A 223 -5.10 13.53 -10.65
CA VAL A 223 -6.21 13.31 -11.59
C VAL A 223 -7.28 12.48 -10.89
N ASP A 224 -8.51 12.95 -10.99
CA ASP A 224 -9.67 12.37 -10.35
C ASP A 224 -10.10 11.06 -11.01
N SER A 225 -10.82 10.25 -10.24
CA SER A 225 -11.44 9.03 -10.73
C SER A 225 -12.83 9.32 -11.27
N PRO A 226 -13.18 8.83 -12.48
CA PRO A 226 -14.54 8.98 -13.00
C PRO A 226 -15.61 8.32 -12.12
N MET A 227 -15.23 7.31 -11.33
CA MET A 227 -16.13 6.64 -10.38
C MET A 227 -15.52 6.59 -8.97
N GLN A 228 -16.22 7.17 -8.00
CA GLN A 228 -15.81 7.15 -6.58
C GLN A 228 -16.28 5.91 -5.80
N TYR A 229 -17.32 5.24 -6.31
CA TYR A 229 -17.90 4.00 -5.77
C TYR A 229 -18.19 3.04 -6.92
N GLY A 230 -18.43 1.75 -6.63
CA GLY A 230 -18.74 0.76 -7.66
C GLY A 230 -17.63 0.50 -8.68
N TYR A 231 -16.40 0.96 -8.44
CA TYR A 231 -15.30 0.90 -9.40
C TYR A 231 -14.45 -0.37 -9.27
N ARG A 232 -14.42 -0.98 -8.08
CA ARG A 232 -13.44 -2.01 -7.72
C ARG A 232 -13.81 -3.37 -8.29
N THR A 233 -13.00 -3.87 -9.22
CA THR A 233 -13.22 -5.12 -9.97
C THR A 233 -12.67 -6.37 -9.27
N LYS A 234 -12.02 -6.25 -8.10
CA LYS A 234 -11.56 -7.40 -7.30
C LYS A 234 -11.67 -7.18 -5.80
N LEU A 235 -12.27 -8.16 -5.14
CA LEU A 235 -12.24 -8.31 -3.68
C LEU A 235 -11.70 -9.67 -3.30
N THR A 236 -10.98 -9.71 -2.17
CA THR A 236 -10.47 -10.94 -1.58
C THR A 236 -10.77 -10.98 -0.08
N PRO A 237 -12.04 -11.13 0.33
CA PRO A 237 -12.39 -11.16 1.75
C PRO A 237 -11.83 -12.45 2.40
N HIS A 238 -11.27 -12.28 3.58
CA HIS A 238 -10.71 -13.34 4.40
C HIS A 238 -11.79 -14.07 5.18
N THR A 239 -11.52 -15.34 5.47
CA THR A 239 -12.35 -16.17 6.34
C THR A 239 -11.58 -16.48 7.62
N ASN A 240 -10.31 -16.89 7.54
CA ASN A 240 -9.42 -17.16 8.68
C ASN A 240 -10.05 -17.91 9.88
N PRO A 241 -10.80 -19.01 9.68
CA PRO A 241 -11.19 -19.87 10.80
C PRO A 241 -9.94 -20.42 11.52
N PRO A 242 -9.97 -20.58 12.86
CA PRO A 242 -8.86 -21.17 13.60
C PRO A 242 -8.66 -22.64 13.18
N ARG A 243 -7.43 -23.15 13.34
CA ARG A 243 -7.13 -24.57 13.06
C ARG A 243 -7.91 -25.53 13.96
N ASN A 244 -8.09 -25.16 15.23
CA ASN A 244 -8.95 -25.89 16.15
C ASN A 244 -10.36 -25.31 16.08
N LEU A 245 -11.31 -26.11 15.60
CA LEU A 245 -12.69 -25.70 15.38
C LEU A 245 -13.61 -25.93 16.59
N SER A 246 -13.11 -26.46 17.71
CA SER A 246 -13.96 -26.85 18.86
C SER A 246 -14.84 -25.72 19.42
N ASN A 247 -14.41 -24.46 19.25
CA ASN A 247 -15.12 -23.27 19.73
C ASN A 247 -15.64 -22.37 18.59
N VAL A 248 -15.66 -22.89 17.35
CA VAL A 248 -16.13 -22.16 16.19
C VAL A 248 -17.65 -22.31 16.08
N GLN A 249 -18.32 -21.19 15.83
CA GLN A 249 -19.75 -21.13 15.60
C GLN A 249 -20.01 -20.46 14.25
N VAL A 250 -21.11 -20.87 13.62
CA VAL A 250 -21.68 -20.17 12.47
C VAL A 250 -22.82 -19.24 12.94
N PRO A 251 -23.04 -18.08 12.30
CA PRO A 251 -22.29 -17.56 11.15
C PRO A 251 -20.88 -17.08 11.53
N TRP A 252 -19.90 -17.50 10.74
CA TRP A 252 -18.51 -17.07 10.89
C TRP A 252 -18.25 -15.78 10.11
N PRO A 253 -17.51 -14.80 10.66
CA PRO A 253 -17.25 -13.53 9.97
C PRO A 253 -16.40 -13.74 8.71
N ILE A 254 -16.84 -13.16 7.60
CA ILE A 254 -16.13 -13.16 6.32
C ILE A 254 -15.97 -11.71 5.87
N GLY A 255 -14.74 -11.26 5.64
CA GLY A 255 -14.52 -9.88 5.23
C GLY A 255 -13.09 -9.41 5.38
N PHE A 256 -12.90 -8.23 5.94
CA PHE A 256 -11.58 -7.58 5.98
C PHE A 256 -11.11 -7.34 7.40
N GLU A 257 -9.83 -7.00 7.54
CA GLU A 257 -9.24 -6.66 8.82
C GLU A 257 -9.98 -5.48 9.48
N HIS A 258 -10.14 -5.59 10.79
CA HIS A 258 -10.65 -4.50 11.62
C HIS A 258 -9.55 -3.45 11.83
N VAL A 259 -9.94 -2.18 11.86
CA VAL A 259 -9.05 -1.04 12.12
C VAL A 259 -8.25 -1.20 13.41
N ASN A 260 -8.94 -1.59 14.49
CA ASN A 260 -8.32 -1.89 15.78
C ASN A 260 -7.72 -3.30 15.77
N GLY A 261 -6.39 -3.38 15.84
CA GLY A 261 -5.67 -4.66 15.80
C GLY A 261 -6.05 -5.61 16.94
N GLY A 262 -6.17 -6.90 16.61
CA GLY A 262 -6.56 -7.94 17.57
C GLY A 262 -8.07 -8.12 17.75
N LYS A 263 -8.89 -7.30 17.07
CA LYS A 263 -10.32 -7.59 16.90
C LYS A 263 -10.54 -8.64 15.80
N PRO A 264 -11.69 -9.36 15.83
CA PRO A 264 -12.08 -10.27 14.75
C PRO A 264 -12.21 -9.55 13.41
N LEU A 265 -12.27 -10.32 12.32
CA LEU A 265 -12.60 -9.79 11.00
C LEU A 265 -13.93 -9.02 11.04
N VAL A 266 -13.99 -7.93 10.27
CA VAL A 266 -15.25 -7.24 10.01
C VAL A 266 -16.05 -8.10 9.06
N ASP A 267 -17.27 -8.46 9.46
CA ASP A 267 -18.16 -9.26 8.63
C ASP A 267 -18.80 -8.40 7.53
N VAL A 268 -18.48 -8.69 6.27
CA VAL A 268 -18.82 -7.85 5.11
C VAL A 268 -19.81 -8.57 4.21
N HIS A 269 -21.05 -8.04 4.15
CA HIS A 269 -22.11 -8.54 3.26
C HIS A 269 -22.19 -7.77 1.93
N LEU A 270 -21.78 -6.50 1.95
CA LEU A 270 -21.79 -5.59 0.80
C LEU A 270 -20.61 -4.62 0.90
N CYS A 271 -20.02 -4.26 -0.24
CA CYS A 271 -18.93 -3.30 -0.33
C CYS A 271 -19.27 -2.21 -1.35
N PRO A 272 -19.57 -0.96 -0.93
CA PRO A 272 -20.00 0.11 -1.84
C PRO A 272 -18.99 0.48 -2.93
N ILE A 273 -17.69 0.27 -2.70
CA ILE A 273 -16.66 0.54 -3.71
C ILE A 273 -16.54 -0.59 -4.75
N ALA A 274 -17.14 -1.76 -4.52
CA ALA A 274 -17.08 -2.89 -5.44
C ALA A 274 -18.16 -2.82 -6.50
N VAL A 275 -17.84 -3.31 -7.69
CA VAL A 275 -18.79 -3.39 -8.82
C VAL A 275 -20.03 -4.25 -8.48
N PRO A 276 -21.17 -4.01 -9.15
CA PRO A 276 -22.41 -4.75 -8.87
C PRO A 276 -22.30 -6.27 -8.96
N SER A 277 -21.57 -6.81 -9.96
CA SER A 277 -21.37 -8.25 -10.15
C SER A 277 -20.75 -8.93 -8.92
N ILE A 278 -19.83 -8.25 -8.23
CA ILE A 278 -19.22 -8.71 -6.98
C ILE A 278 -20.25 -8.68 -5.85
N ASN A 279 -20.96 -7.57 -5.66
CA ASN A 279 -21.96 -7.44 -4.59
C ASN A 279 -23.15 -8.40 -4.76
N GLN A 280 -23.49 -8.79 -5.98
CA GLN A 280 -24.50 -9.83 -6.26
C GLN A 280 -24.00 -11.24 -5.94
N THR A 281 -22.69 -11.48 -6.07
CA THR A 281 -22.07 -12.82 -5.88
C THR A 281 -21.64 -13.07 -4.45
N LEU A 282 -21.21 -12.03 -3.73
CA LEU A 282 -20.69 -12.12 -2.37
C LEU A 282 -21.64 -12.83 -1.39
N PRO A 283 -22.95 -12.51 -1.30
CA PRO A 283 -23.87 -13.20 -0.40
C PRO A 283 -23.92 -14.71 -0.63
N ARG A 284 -24.01 -15.13 -1.90
CA ARG A 284 -24.07 -16.55 -2.27
C ARG A 284 -22.78 -17.30 -1.90
N LEU A 285 -21.63 -16.65 -2.07
CA LEU A 285 -20.34 -17.23 -1.71
C LEU A 285 -20.17 -17.32 -0.20
N ARG A 286 -20.69 -16.34 0.55
CA ARG A 286 -20.76 -16.40 2.02
C ARG A 286 -21.63 -17.56 2.47
N ASP A 287 -22.85 -17.69 1.94
CA ASP A 287 -23.77 -18.78 2.30
C ASP A 287 -23.16 -20.16 2.05
N ARG A 288 -22.47 -20.32 0.91
CA ARG A 288 -21.73 -21.54 0.61
C ARG A 288 -20.65 -21.82 1.66
N PHE A 289 -19.83 -20.82 2.00
CA PHE A 289 -18.82 -20.98 3.04
C PHE A 289 -19.41 -21.35 4.40
N GLN A 290 -20.52 -20.73 4.81
CA GLN A 290 -21.18 -21.07 6.08
C GLN A 290 -21.64 -22.54 6.09
N LYS A 291 -22.21 -23.03 4.99
CA LYS A 291 -22.62 -24.43 4.84
C LYS A 291 -21.43 -25.39 4.88
N ASP A 292 -20.35 -25.06 4.16
CA ASP A 292 -19.14 -25.87 4.13
C ASP A 292 -18.48 -25.92 5.53
N LEU A 293 -18.44 -24.80 6.25
CA LEU A 293 -17.94 -24.73 7.62
C LEU A 293 -18.82 -25.53 8.58
N GLN A 294 -20.15 -25.42 8.50
CA GLN A 294 -21.05 -26.24 9.32
C GLN A 294 -20.87 -27.73 9.04
N ALA A 295 -20.74 -28.13 7.77
CA ALA A 295 -20.48 -29.53 7.41
C ALA A 295 -19.13 -30.03 7.96
N MET A 296 -18.12 -29.16 8.03
CA MET A 296 -16.84 -29.49 8.65
C MET A 296 -16.95 -29.64 10.17
N LEU A 297 -17.73 -28.78 10.85
CA LEU A 297 -18.03 -28.90 12.29
C LEU A 297 -18.80 -30.20 12.61
N ASP A 298 -19.73 -30.59 11.74
CA ASP A 298 -20.49 -31.85 11.84
C ASP A 298 -19.66 -33.10 11.49
N GLY A 299 -18.41 -32.95 11.06
CA GLY A 299 -17.56 -34.07 10.60
C GLY A 299 -17.93 -34.65 9.22
N LYS A 300 -18.82 -33.98 8.47
CA LYS A 300 -19.30 -34.38 7.13
C LYS A 300 -18.38 -33.92 6.00
N LEU A 301 -17.55 -32.89 6.23
CA LEU A 301 -16.57 -32.38 5.27
C LEU A 301 -15.16 -32.48 5.84
N LYS A 302 -14.22 -33.05 5.08
CA LYS A 302 -12.79 -33.18 5.45
C LYS A 302 -11.86 -32.31 4.60
N GLU A 303 -12.41 -31.54 3.67
CA GLU A 303 -11.64 -30.65 2.80
C GLU A 303 -11.20 -29.37 3.53
N ASN A 304 -10.13 -28.74 3.03
CA ASN A 304 -9.65 -27.47 3.55
C ASN A 304 -10.55 -26.33 3.08
N LEU A 305 -11.09 -25.57 4.04
CA LEU A 305 -11.79 -24.33 3.73
C LEU A 305 -10.85 -23.28 3.14
N ALA A 306 -11.35 -22.51 2.18
CA ALA A 306 -10.61 -21.40 1.60
C ALA A 306 -10.37 -20.31 2.66
N LEU A 307 -9.10 -20.00 2.95
CA LEU A 307 -8.70 -18.94 3.89
C LEU A 307 -9.08 -17.53 3.39
N THR A 308 -9.26 -17.39 2.08
CA THR A 308 -9.62 -16.14 1.42
C THR A 308 -10.45 -16.47 0.21
N LEU A 309 -11.57 -15.78 0.06
CA LEU A 309 -12.44 -15.90 -1.11
C LEU A 309 -11.90 -15.01 -2.22
N LEU A 310 -12.09 -15.39 -3.49
CA LEU A 310 -11.83 -14.52 -4.63
C LEU A 310 -13.16 -14.08 -5.24
N LEU A 311 -13.29 -12.78 -5.48
CA LEU A 311 -14.33 -12.21 -6.31
C LEU A 311 -13.66 -11.30 -7.33
N ARG A 312 -13.71 -11.67 -8.62
CA ARG A 312 -13.08 -10.93 -9.72
C ARG A 312 -14.09 -10.72 -10.83
N ASP A 313 -14.40 -9.47 -11.09
CA ASP A 313 -15.27 -9.08 -12.18
C ASP A 313 -14.61 -9.36 -13.54
N SER A 314 -15.42 -9.74 -14.53
CA SER A 314 -14.99 -10.07 -15.89
C SER A 314 -16.12 -9.81 -16.87
N ALA A 315 -15.79 -9.31 -18.06
CA ALA A 315 -16.71 -9.36 -19.19
C ALA A 315 -17.09 -10.83 -19.49
N VAL A 316 -18.33 -11.07 -19.89
CA VAL A 316 -18.81 -12.43 -20.23
C VAL A 316 -18.18 -12.90 -21.54
N GLN A 317 -18.07 -12.00 -22.50
CA GLN A 317 -17.41 -12.15 -23.79
C GLN A 317 -16.69 -10.83 -24.13
N LEU A 318 -15.80 -10.87 -25.12
CA LEU A 318 -15.22 -9.64 -25.68
C LEU A 318 -16.34 -8.71 -26.16
N ASP A 319 -16.19 -7.43 -25.89
CA ASP A 319 -17.13 -6.34 -26.26
C ASP A 319 -18.54 -6.44 -25.67
N SER A 320 -18.79 -7.40 -24.77
CA SER A 320 -20.05 -7.49 -24.04
C SER A 320 -20.11 -6.49 -22.88
N SER A 321 -21.23 -5.78 -22.78
CA SER A 321 -21.55 -4.97 -21.59
C SER A 321 -21.95 -5.83 -20.39
N GLU A 322 -22.30 -7.10 -20.61
CA GLU A 322 -22.64 -8.05 -19.56
C GLU A 322 -21.38 -8.49 -18.81
N ARG A 323 -21.47 -8.50 -17.48
CA ARG A 323 -20.34 -8.81 -16.60
C ARG A 323 -20.74 -9.80 -15.52
N LYS A 324 -19.79 -10.68 -15.19
CA LYS A 324 -19.94 -11.71 -14.17
C LYS A 324 -18.78 -11.68 -13.18
N CYS A 325 -19.04 -12.11 -11.96
CA CYS A 325 -18.00 -12.30 -10.96
C CYS A 325 -17.47 -13.74 -11.00
N LEU A 326 -16.19 -13.88 -11.29
CA LEU A 326 -15.43 -15.12 -11.20
C LEU A 326 -14.95 -15.34 -9.77
N THR A 327 -15.10 -16.57 -9.28
CA THR A 327 -14.67 -16.98 -7.92
C THR A 327 -13.56 -18.01 -7.92
N ASN A 328 -13.21 -18.57 -9.08
CA ASN A 328 -12.13 -19.53 -9.24
C ASN A 328 -10.85 -18.83 -9.71
N HIS A 329 -9.77 -19.00 -8.95
CA HIS A 329 -8.45 -18.41 -9.18
C HIS A 329 -7.86 -18.68 -10.57
N ARG A 330 -8.23 -19.79 -11.21
CA ARG A 330 -7.68 -20.23 -12.50
C ARG A 330 -8.58 -19.91 -13.69
N LYS A 331 -9.71 -19.22 -13.48
CA LYS A 331 -10.55 -18.77 -14.59
C LYS A 331 -9.92 -17.54 -15.25
N VAL A 332 -10.06 -17.47 -16.56
CA VAL A 332 -9.60 -16.32 -17.36
C VAL A 332 -10.59 -15.19 -17.17
N VAL A 333 -10.07 -14.04 -16.78
CA VAL A 333 -10.75 -12.74 -16.79
C VAL A 333 -10.59 -12.14 -18.18
N THR A 334 -11.64 -11.52 -18.69
CA THR A 334 -11.61 -10.69 -19.89
C THR A 334 -11.92 -9.25 -19.52
N GLU A 335 -11.06 -8.32 -19.96
CA GLU A 335 -11.23 -6.88 -19.80
C GLU A 335 -10.95 -6.15 -21.12
N THR A 336 -11.54 -4.96 -21.25
CA THR A 336 -11.30 -4.06 -22.38
C THR A 336 -10.88 -2.70 -21.84
N VAL A 337 -9.84 -2.12 -22.44
CA VAL A 337 -9.36 -0.76 -22.15
C VAL A 337 -9.21 -0.03 -23.48
N GLY A 338 -10.02 1.00 -23.71
CA GLY A 338 -10.13 1.62 -25.02
C GLY A 338 -10.54 0.59 -26.07
N ASN A 339 -9.76 0.48 -27.14
CA ASN A 339 -9.92 -0.50 -28.22
C ASN A 339 -9.14 -1.81 -27.99
N LYS A 340 -8.47 -1.98 -26.84
CA LYS A 340 -7.61 -3.15 -26.57
C LYS A 340 -8.28 -4.13 -25.62
N ALA A 341 -8.16 -5.41 -25.93
CA ALA A 341 -8.67 -6.51 -25.12
C ALA A 341 -7.54 -7.19 -24.32
N PHE A 342 -7.82 -7.56 -23.08
CA PHE A 342 -6.88 -8.22 -22.18
C PHE A 342 -7.50 -9.45 -21.55
N GLN A 343 -6.74 -10.54 -21.55
CA GLN A 343 -7.04 -11.76 -20.84
C GLN A 343 -5.90 -12.11 -19.87
N PHE A 344 -6.26 -12.61 -18.70
CA PHE A 344 -5.34 -13.02 -17.63
C PHE A 344 -6.08 -13.89 -16.60
N LEU A 345 -5.38 -14.66 -15.77
CA LEU A 345 -6.04 -15.45 -14.72
C LEU A 345 -6.59 -14.58 -13.59
N ALA A 346 -7.71 -14.99 -12.98
CA ALA A 346 -8.39 -14.19 -11.96
C ALA A 346 -7.52 -13.88 -10.70
N ASN A 347 -6.53 -14.73 -10.40
CA ASN A 347 -5.57 -14.48 -9.32
C ASN A 347 -4.47 -13.48 -9.70
N GLU A 348 -4.18 -13.28 -10.98
CA GLU A 348 -3.12 -12.38 -11.47
C GLU A 348 -3.46 -10.90 -11.24
N PHE A 349 -2.44 -10.05 -11.40
CA PHE A 349 -2.58 -8.62 -11.29
C PHE A 349 -3.13 -8.01 -12.58
N PHE A 350 -4.12 -7.14 -12.41
CA PHE A 350 -4.58 -6.16 -13.40
C PHE A 350 -5.27 -5.03 -12.63
N GLN A 351 -5.32 -3.84 -13.20
CA GLN A 351 -5.84 -2.66 -12.53
C GLN A 351 -7.27 -2.87 -12.04
N ASN A 352 -7.54 -2.47 -10.79
CA ASN A 352 -8.82 -2.76 -10.12
C ASN A 352 -9.88 -1.70 -10.35
N ASN A 353 -9.52 -0.58 -10.98
CA ASN A 353 -10.43 0.50 -11.32
C ASN A 353 -10.36 0.70 -12.83
N ARG A 354 -11.33 0.13 -13.54
CA ARG A 354 -11.40 0.24 -15.00
C ARG A 354 -11.80 1.64 -15.49
N SER A 355 -12.50 2.41 -14.65
CA SER A 355 -13.09 3.70 -15.05
C SER A 355 -12.03 4.76 -15.35
N ILE A 356 -10.89 4.75 -14.62
CA ILE A 356 -9.81 5.72 -14.79
C ILE A 356 -8.80 5.33 -15.88
N LEU A 357 -8.84 4.09 -16.37
CA LEU A 357 -7.82 3.59 -17.30
C LEU A 357 -7.74 4.39 -18.61
N PRO A 358 -8.85 4.80 -19.27
CA PRO A 358 -8.77 5.64 -20.46
C PRO A 358 -8.03 6.96 -20.19
N THR A 359 -8.43 7.70 -19.17
CA THR A 359 -7.76 8.96 -18.76
C THR A 359 -6.28 8.76 -18.46
N PHE A 360 -5.93 7.64 -17.80
CA PHE A 360 -4.55 7.29 -17.51
C PHE A 360 -3.74 7.01 -18.78
N ILE A 361 -4.28 6.22 -19.70
CA ILE A 361 -3.61 5.91 -20.99
C ILE A 361 -3.49 7.17 -21.85
N ASP A 362 -4.50 8.03 -21.90
CA ASP A 362 -4.46 9.29 -22.63
C ASP A 362 -3.37 10.22 -22.11
N PHE A 363 -3.20 10.29 -20.78
CA PHE A 363 -2.10 11.03 -20.18
C PHE A 363 -0.74 10.47 -20.62
N LEU A 364 -0.55 9.15 -20.57
CA LEU A 364 0.71 8.53 -20.99
C LEU A 364 0.98 8.75 -22.48
N ASN A 365 -0.03 8.62 -23.34
CA ASN A 365 0.05 8.93 -24.77
C ASN A 365 0.50 10.39 -24.99
N TYR A 366 -0.09 11.33 -24.26
CA TYR A 366 0.27 12.75 -24.33
C TYR A 366 1.74 12.99 -23.92
N GLN A 367 2.25 12.29 -22.91
CA GLN A 367 3.65 12.44 -22.49
C GLN A 367 4.61 11.82 -23.51
N ILE A 368 4.33 10.59 -23.96
CA ILE A 368 5.20 9.80 -24.86
C ILE A 368 5.35 10.48 -26.22
N THR A 369 4.26 11.01 -26.77
CA THR A 369 4.28 11.69 -28.09
C THR A 369 5.12 12.96 -28.12
N ARG A 370 5.56 13.48 -26.96
CA ARG A 370 6.48 14.61 -26.82
C ARG A 370 7.95 14.19 -26.67
N ALA A 371 8.26 12.91 -26.86
CA ALA A 371 9.62 12.40 -26.93
C ALA A 371 10.10 12.44 -28.39
N ASP A 372 10.66 13.57 -28.83
CA ASP A 372 11.04 13.74 -30.23
C ASP A 372 11.99 12.63 -30.74
N GLY A 373 11.65 12.09 -31.90
CA GLY A 373 12.44 11.04 -32.57
C GLY A 373 12.35 9.65 -31.92
N PHE A 374 11.45 9.42 -30.96
CA PHE A 374 11.23 8.06 -30.46
C PHE A 374 10.64 7.16 -31.56
N LYS A 375 11.08 5.91 -31.57
CA LYS A 375 10.57 4.84 -32.42
C LYS A 375 10.03 3.67 -31.62
N GLN A 376 10.36 3.57 -30.33
CA GLN A 376 10.16 2.34 -29.59
C GLN A 376 9.69 2.60 -28.16
N ILE A 377 8.88 1.68 -27.64
CA ILE A 377 8.53 1.63 -26.22
C ILE A 377 9.18 0.40 -25.61
N VAL A 378 9.84 0.60 -24.47
CA VAL A 378 10.39 -0.46 -23.65
C VAL A 378 9.57 -0.53 -22.37
N ASP A 379 8.83 -1.61 -22.14
CA ASP A 379 7.92 -1.80 -21.00
C ASP A 379 8.57 -2.73 -19.95
N ALA A 380 9.21 -2.13 -18.96
CA ALA A 380 9.77 -2.88 -17.84
C ALA A 380 8.66 -3.23 -16.84
N TYR A 381 8.66 -4.47 -16.34
CA TYR A 381 7.63 -5.00 -15.44
C TYR A 381 6.26 -5.09 -16.13
N CYS A 382 6.25 -5.59 -17.37
CA CYS A 382 5.08 -5.45 -18.25
C CYS A 382 3.85 -6.27 -17.80
N GLY A 383 3.99 -7.20 -16.85
CA GLY A 383 2.90 -8.05 -16.38
C GLY A 383 2.25 -8.83 -17.54
N CYS A 384 0.93 -8.66 -17.72
CA CYS A 384 0.19 -9.24 -18.85
C CYS A 384 0.19 -8.35 -20.12
N GLY A 385 1.13 -7.41 -20.22
CA GLY A 385 1.34 -6.54 -21.39
C GLY A 385 0.46 -5.28 -21.40
N PHE A 386 -0.13 -4.89 -20.27
CA PHE A 386 -1.14 -3.81 -20.22
C PHE A 386 -0.65 -2.50 -20.85
N LEU A 387 0.46 -1.94 -20.37
CA LEU A 387 0.95 -0.63 -20.83
C LEU A 387 1.49 -0.72 -22.24
N GLY A 388 2.40 -1.67 -22.52
CA GLY A 388 2.97 -1.84 -23.86
C GLY A 388 1.93 -2.05 -24.97
N ILE A 389 0.87 -2.83 -24.72
CA ILE A 389 -0.21 -3.04 -25.69
C ILE A 389 -1.09 -1.79 -25.82
N SER A 390 -1.49 -1.18 -24.70
CA SER A 390 -2.36 0.01 -24.72
C SER A 390 -1.70 1.21 -25.40
N LEU A 391 -0.38 1.33 -25.28
CA LEU A 391 0.41 2.43 -25.86
C LEU A 391 1.01 2.08 -27.22
N SER A 392 0.70 0.90 -27.77
CA SER A 392 1.25 0.47 -29.06
C SER A 392 0.78 1.33 -30.23
N ASP A 393 -0.34 2.04 -30.10
CA ASP A 393 -0.92 2.89 -31.14
C ASP A 393 -0.13 4.20 -31.34
N VAL A 394 0.56 4.71 -30.32
CA VAL A 394 1.41 5.91 -30.46
C VAL A 394 2.80 5.61 -31.04
N VAL A 395 3.20 4.34 -31.06
CA VAL A 395 4.49 3.93 -31.63
C VAL A 395 4.44 4.05 -33.15
N PRO A 396 5.47 4.61 -33.82
CA PRO A 396 5.53 4.67 -35.29
C PRO A 396 5.35 3.30 -35.96
N ASN A 397 4.99 3.30 -37.24
CA ASN A 397 4.73 2.06 -38.00
C ASN A 397 5.96 1.15 -38.14
N ASP A 398 7.15 1.74 -38.29
CA ASP A 398 8.45 1.05 -38.29
C ASP A 398 9.01 0.80 -36.88
N GLY A 399 8.27 1.25 -35.87
CA GLY A 399 8.58 1.13 -34.46
C GLY A 399 8.13 -0.20 -33.84
N LYS A 400 8.53 -0.42 -32.59
CA LYS A 400 8.21 -1.64 -31.84
C LYS A 400 8.02 -1.40 -30.35
N VAL A 401 7.31 -2.32 -29.72
CA VAL A 401 7.18 -2.40 -28.26
C VAL A 401 7.91 -3.65 -27.79
N PHE A 402 8.75 -3.50 -26.78
CA PHE A 402 9.43 -4.62 -26.13
C PHE A 402 9.19 -4.60 -24.62
N GLY A 403 8.62 -5.67 -24.07
CA GLY A 403 8.40 -5.78 -22.62
C GLY A 403 9.08 -6.97 -21.97
N VAL A 404 9.43 -6.81 -20.69
CA VAL A 404 10.01 -7.88 -19.85
C VAL A 404 9.21 -8.05 -18.56
N GLU A 405 8.96 -9.30 -18.21
CA GLU A 405 8.27 -9.71 -16.99
C GLU A 405 8.91 -10.97 -16.40
N ILE A 406 8.99 -11.07 -15.07
CA ILE A 406 9.61 -12.19 -14.36
C ILE A 406 8.63 -13.34 -14.13
N SER A 407 7.33 -13.06 -14.13
CA SER A 407 6.26 -14.04 -13.98
C SER A 407 5.99 -14.78 -15.29
N GLU A 408 6.23 -16.09 -15.27
CA GLU A 408 5.95 -16.98 -16.40
C GLU A 408 4.46 -16.99 -16.81
N THR A 409 3.55 -16.89 -15.83
CA THR A 409 2.12 -16.81 -16.12
C THR A 409 1.78 -15.50 -16.81
N SER A 410 2.27 -14.38 -16.26
CA SER A 410 1.91 -13.06 -16.77
C SER A 410 2.47 -12.84 -18.18
N ILE A 411 3.72 -13.27 -18.46
CA ILE A 411 4.31 -13.14 -19.80
C ILE A 411 3.59 -13.98 -20.86
N LYS A 412 3.09 -15.19 -20.50
CA LYS A 412 2.25 -16.00 -21.40
C LYS A 412 0.98 -15.23 -21.79
N TYR A 413 0.37 -14.54 -20.84
CA TYR A 413 -0.77 -13.67 -21.12
C TYR A 413 -0.37 -12.40 -21.88
N ALA A 414 0.82 -11.83 -21.67
CA ALA A 414 1.30 -10.70 -22.47
C ALA A 414 1.44 -11.08 -23.95
N MET A 415 2.04 -12.23 -24.25
CA MET A 415 2.14 -12.75 -25.62
C MET A 415 0.77 -13.10 -26.21
N HIS A 416 -0.11 -13.70 -25.41
CA HIS A 416 -1.50 -13.98 -25.80
C HIS A 416 -2.27 -12.69 -26.12
N ASN A 417 -2.17 -11.66 -25.28
CA ASN A 417 -2.84 -10.38 -25.46
C ASN A 417 -2.29 -9.62 -26.67
N ALA A 418 -0.99 -9.71 -26.95
CA ALA A 418 -0.43 -9.16 -28.20
C ALA A 418 -1.06 -9.81 -29.44
N ARG A 419 -1.26 -11.14 -29.43
CA ARG A 419 -1.96 -11.86 -30.51
C ARG A 419 -3.44 -11.48 -30.58
N LEU A 420 -4.11 -11.44 -29.43
CA LEU A 420 -5.52 -11.09 -29.32
C LEU A 420 -5.84 -9.73 -29.94
N ASN A 421 -4.91 -8.79 -29.87
CA ASN A 421 -5.05 -7.45 -30.43
C ASN A 421 -4.42 -7.31 -31.83
N GLY A 422 -3.96 -8.38 -32.47
CA GLY A 422 -3.35 -8.33 -33.80
C GLY A 422 -1.98 -7.64 -33.85
N LEU A 423 -1.27 -7.55 -32.73
CA LEU A 423 -0.03 -6.78 -32.56
C LEU A 423 1.24 -7.64 -32.53
N SER A 424 1.17 -8.90 -32.97
CA SER A 424 2.27 -9.86 -32.79
C SER A 424 3.56 -9.48 -33.52
N ASP A 425 3.47 -8.69 -34.59
CA ASP A 425 4.64 -8.23 -35.33
C ASP A 425 5.30 -7.02 -34.68
N LYS A 426 4.50 -6.13 -34.08
CA LYS A 426 4.94 -4.87 -33.48
C LYS A 426 5.33 -4.99 -32.00
N VAL A 427 4.68 -5.90 -31.27
CA VAL A 427 4.80 -6.03 -29.81
C VAL A 427 5.42 -7.37 -29.45
N LYS A 428 6.59 -7.33 -28.80
CA LYS A 428 7.32 -8.52 -28.34
C LYS A 428 7.48 -8.49 -26.82
N PHE A 429 7.46 -9.67 -26.22
CA PHE A 429 7.52 -9.85 -24.78
C PHE A 429 8.49 -10.99 -24.46
N ALA A 430 9.31 -10.83 -23.41
CA ALA A 430 10.26 -11.84 -22.96
C ALA A 430 10.19 -12.10 -21.45
N LEU A 431 10.32 -13.37 -21.07
CA LEU A 431 10.48 -13.78 -19.67
C LEU A 431 11.87 -13.37 -19.18
N GLY A 432 11.96 -12.55 -18.15
CA GLY A 432 13.25 -12.08 -17.64
C GLY A 432 13.16 -11.22 -16.39
N ASN A 433 14.31 -11.03 -15.76
CA ASN A 433 14.45 -10.08 -14.67
C ASN A 433 14.82 -8.70 -15.25
N SER A 434 14.11 -7.65 -14.82
CA SER A 434 14.42 -6.26 -15.18
C SER A 434 15.88 -5.90 -14.87
N ASP A 435 16.44 -6.44 -13.78
CA ASP A 435 17.83 -6.22 -13.36
C ASP A 435 18.87 -6.79 -14.36
N ASN A 436 18.46 -7.46 -15.44
CA ASN A 436 19.31 -7.86 -16.56
C ASN A 436 18.59 -7.65 -17.92
N MET A 437 17.72 -6.65 -18.01
CA MET A 437 16.82 -6.46 -19.15
C MET A 437 17.57 -6.21 -20.46
N PHE A 438 18.53 -5.29 -20.45
CA PHE A 438 19.20 -4.81 -21.67
C PHE A 438 20.29 -5.77 -22.18
N THR A 439 20.68 -6.76 -21.36
CA THR A 439 21.59 -7.84 -21.74
C THR A 439 20.85 -9.12 -22.14
N HIS A 440 19.53 -9.13 -22.04
CA HIS A 440 18.71 -10.28 -22.39
C HIS A 440 18.79 -10.60 -23.89
N ALA A 441 18.94 -11.88 -24.26
CA ALA A 441 19.14 -12.29 -25.65
C ALA A 441 18.01 -11.81 -26.59
N GLU A 442 16.75 -11.92 -26.16
CA GLU A 442 15.61 -11.44 -26.96
C GLU A 442 15.58 -9.91 -27.09
N PHE A 443 16.08 -9.17 -26.09
CA PHE A 443 16.19 -7.72 -26.17
C PHE A 443 17.24 -7.31 -27.21
N LEU A 444 18.40 -7.97 -27.18
CA LEU A 444 19.49 -7.74 -28.14
C LEU A 444 19.06 -8.10 -29.57
N LYS A 445 18.38 -9.24 -29.75
CA LYS A 445 17.80 -9.65 -31.04
C LYS A 445 16.77 -8.65 -31.55
N ALA A 446 16.00 -8.03 -30.65
CA ALA A 446 15.04 -7.01 -31.02
C ALA A 446 15.70 -5.76 -31.58
N ARG A 447 17.02 -5.53 -31.42
CA ARG A 447 17.74 -4.35 -31.94
C ARG A 447 17.06 -3.03 -31.53
N VAL A 448 16.77 -2.92 -30.24
CA VAL A 448 16.18 -1.73 -29.61
C VAL A 448 17.30 -0.78 -29.21
N ALA A 449 17.26 0.47 -29.67
CA ALA A 449 18.24 1.50 -29.34
C ALA A 449 17.66 2.47 -28.32
N GLY A 450 18.36 2.70 -27.20
CA GLY A 450 17.84 3.55 -26.13
C GLY A 450 17.60 5.01 -26.55
N PRO A 451 18.49 5.68 -27.29
CA PRO A 451 18.23 7.07 -27.72
C PRO A 451 16.97 7.28 -28.57
N GLU A 452 16.40 6.21 -29.12
CA GLU A 452 15.13 6.17 -29.87
C GLU A 452 13.97 5.53 -29.06
N SER A 453 14.16 5.29 -27.77
CA SER A 453 13.21 4.55 -26.92
C SER A 453 12.61 5.43 -25.82
N VAL A 454 11.33 5.23 -25.56
CA VAL A 454 10.71 5.60 -24.29
C VAL A 454 10.67 4.39 -23.37
N LEU A 455 11.29 4.49 -22.20
CA LEU A 455 11.26 3.45 -21.18
C LEU A 455 10.09 3.69 -20.23
N ILE A 456 9.19 2.72 -20.13
CA ILE A 456 8.14 2.67 -19.12
C ILE A 456 8.61 1.78 -17.98
N MET A 457 8.50 2.28 -16.75
CA MET A 457 8.79 1.54 -15.54
C MET A 457 7.51 1.44 -14.72
N ASN A 458 7.07 0.23 -14.38
CA ASN A 458 5.93 0.01 -13.48
C ASN A 458 6.25 -1.04 -12.39
N PRO A 459 7.24 -0.78 -11.52
CA PRO A 459 7.67 -1.76 -10.53
C PRO A 459 6.61 -2.03 -9.45
N SER A 460 6.80 -3.12 -8.71
CA SER A 460 6.03 -3.39 -7.50
C SER A 460 6.23 -2.29 -6.43
N ARG A 461 5.50 -2.38 -5.30
CA ARG A 461 5.63 -1.48 -4.13
C ARG A 461 7.04 -1.32 -3.56
N LYS A 462 7.98 -2.20 -3.92
CA LYS A 462 9.39 -2.10 -3.51
C LYS A 462 10.19 -1.08 -4.33
N GLY A 463 9.66 -0.60 -5.45
CA GLY A 463 10.39 0.21 -6.43
C GLY A 463 11.37 -0.61 -7.27
N SER A 464 12.22 0.11 -7.98
CA SER A 464 13.30 -0.40 -8.84
C SER A 464 14.63 -0.48 -8.09
N SER A 465 15.47 -1.44 -8.48
CA SER A 465 16.79 -1.61 -7.87
C SER A 465 17.80 -0.60 -8.42
N LYS A 466 18.85 -0.27 -7.64
CA LYS A 466 20.00 0.50 -8.14
C LYS A 466 20.69 -0.19 -9.33
N ALA A 467 20.68 -1.51 -9.39
CA ALA A 467 21.25 -2.27 -10.50
C ALA A 467 20.46 -2.03 -11.80
N PHE A 468 19.13 -1.98 -11.72
CA PHE A 468 18.29 -1.59 -12.85
C PHE A 468 18.48 -0.12 -13.24
N LEU A 469 18.51 0.80 -12.28
CA LEU A 469 18.69 2.23 -12.58
C LEU A 469 20.03 2.51 -13.29
N ARG A 470 21.12 1.83 -12.92
CA ARG A 470 22.41 1.91 -13.65
C ARG A 470 22.28 1.44 -15.09
N GLN A 471 21.56 0.35 -15.31
CA GLN A 471 21.24 -0.17 -16.64
C GLN A 471 20.45 0.83 -17.47
N VAL A 472 19.49 1.54 -16.88
CA VAL A 472 18.75 2.61 -17.55
C VAL A 472 19.70 3.72 -18.01
N LEU A 473 20.64 4.16 -17.17
CA LEU A 473 21.66 5.16 -17.55
C LEU A 473 22.58 4.67 -18.68
N GLN A 474 22.90 3.38 -18.72
CA GLN A 474 23.69 2.79 -19.82
C GLN A 474 22.88 2.66 -21.11
N PHE A 475 21.60 2.29 -21.00
CA PHE A 475 20.69 2.17 -22.13
C PHE A 475 20.42 3.53 -22.78
N LYS A 476 20.39 4.62 -21.98
CA LYS A 476 20.17 6.00 -22.43
C LYS A 476 18.81 6.20 -23.15
N PRO A 477 17.66 5.79 -22.56
CA PRO A 477 16.36 6.05 -23.14
C PRO A 477 16.11 7.55 -23.35
N ARG A 478 15.46 7.95 -24.44
CA ARG A 478 15.10 9.36 -24.68
C ARG A 478 14.26 9.96 -23.54
N MET A 479 13.34 9.16 -23.04
CA MET A 479 12.39 9.51 -21.99
C MET A 479 12.17 8.32 -21.08
N ILE A 480 11.96 8.60 -19.79
CA ILE A 480 11.57 7.59 -18.80
C ILE A 480 10.21 7.99 -18.24
N VAL A 481 9.26 7.06 -18.26
CA VAL A 481 7.93 7.20 -17.67
C VAL A 481 7.83 6.19 -16.53
N TYR A 482 7.97 6.69 -15.30
CA TYR A 482 7.90 5.86 -14.09
C TYR A 482 6.49 5.93 -13.50
N VAL A 483 5.73 4.84 -13.64
CA VAL A 483 4.44 4.59 -12.97
C VAL A 483 4.67 3.90 -11.63
N SER A 484 4.05 4.38 -10.55
CA SER A 484 4.25 3.82 -9.21
C SER A 484 2.99 3.86 -8.34
N CYS A 485 2.71 2.73 -7.70
CA CYS A 485 1.70 2.61 -6.62
C CYS A 485 2.21 3.04 -5.23
N ASN A 486 3.47 3.48 -5.15
CA ASN A 486 4.11 3.97 -3.94
C ASN A 486 5.03 5.15 -4.27
N ALA A 487 4.51 6.37 -4.02
CA ALA A 487 5.26 7.61 -4.25
C ALA A 487 6.57 7.68 -3.45
N PHE A 488 6.64 7.07 -2.27
CA PHE A 488 7.85 7.08 -1.42
C PHE A 488 9.00 6.28 -2.03
N THR A 489 8.74 5.10 -2.55
CA THR A 489 9.77 4.33 -3.29
C THR A 489 10.12 4.98 -4.61
N GLN A 490 9.15 5.58 -5.32
CA GLN A 490 9.43 6.34 -6.54
C GLN A 490 10.39 7.49 -6.24
N ALA A 491 10.10 8.33 -5.24
CA ALA A 491 10.98 9.43 -4.84
C ALA A 491 12.40 8.94 -4.45
N ARG A 492 12.50 7.87 -3.66
CA ARG A 492 13.79 7.24 -3.33
C ARG A 492 14.54 6.82 -4.59
N ASP A 493 13.87 6.12 -5.50
CA ASP A 493 14.51 5.61 -6.72
C ASP A 493 14.96 6.73 -7.66
N LEU A 494 14.19 7.81 -7.74
CA LEU A 494 14.58 8.99 -8.52
C LEU A 494 15.74 9.75 -7.88
N ASN A 495 15.82 9.80 -6.55
CA ASN A 495 17.01 10.29 -5.85
C ASN A 495 18.21 9.37 -6.08
N ASP A 496 18.02 8.06 -6.04
CA ASP A 496 19.08 7.09 -6.36
C ASP A 496 19.56 7.25 -7.81
N LEU A 497 18.65 7.48 -8.77
CA LEU A 497 19.00 7.79 -10.16
C LEU A 497 19.77 9.11 -10.25
N HIS A 498 19.35 10.15 -9.52
CA HIS A 498 20.03 11.44 -9.43
C HIS A 498 21.47 11.30 -8.94
N GLU A 499 21.70 10.48 -7.91
CA GLU A 499 23.05 10.21 -7.41
C GLU A 499 23.86 9.40 -8.42
N LEU A 500 23.30 8.33 -8.97
CA LEU A 500 23.98 7.46 -9.94
C LEU A 500 24.37 8.19 -11.22
N GLN A 501 23.54 9.14 -11.67
CA GLN A 501 23.82 9.87 -12.90
C GLN A 501 24.94 10.90 -12.74
N LYS A 502 25.42 11.23 -11.52
CA LYS A 502 26.57 12.15 -11.34
C LYS A 502 27.80 11.66 -12.10
N ASP A 503 28.04 10.35 -12.08
CA ASP A 503 29.16 9.68 -12.74
C ASP A 503 28.81 9.12 -14.14
N ALA A 504 27.60 9.39 -14.66
CA ALA A 504 27.16 8.91 -15.97
C ALA A 504 27.26 9.99 -17.07
N ASP A 505 27.46 9.55 -18.31
CA ASP A 505 27.50 10.42 -19.51
C ASP A 505 26.13 10.99 -19.91
N VAL A 506 25.06 10.58 -19.23
CA VAL A 506 23.69 11.00 -19.52
C VAL A 506 23.07 11.54 -18.25
N LYS A 507 22.28 12.61 -18.37
CA LYS A 507 21.54 13.18 -17.25
C LYS A 507 20.04 13.16 -17.57
N TYR A 508 19.24 12.87 -16.57
CA TYR A 508 17.79 12.97 -16.62
C TYR A 508 17.29 14.01 -15.64
N LYS A 509 16.29 14.78 -16.08
CA LYS A 509 15.55 15.73 -15.24
C LYS A 509 14.10 15.28 -15.12
N VAL A 510 13.58 15.32 -13.89
CA VAL A 510 12.15 15.11 -13.65
C VAL A 510 11.40 16.31 -14.21
N SER A 511 10.58 16.07 -15.21
CA SER A 511 9.81 17.09 -15.93
C SER A 511 8.39 17.24 -15.41
N SER A 512 7.80 16.16 -14.90
CA SER A 512 6.48 16.18 -14.26
C SER A 512 6.34 15.05 -13.24
N VAL A 513 5.50 15.27 -12.25
CA VAL A 513 5.01 14.25 -11.31
C VAL A 513 3.52 14.45 -11.14
N THR A 514 2.71 13.47 -11.52
CA THR A 514 1.24 13.56 -11.52
C THR A 514 0.65 12.36 -10.80
N GLY A 515 -0.28 12.61 -9.87
CA GLY A 515 -1.04 11.57 -9.18
C GLY A 515 -2.28 11.13 -9.97
N PHE A 516 -2.75 9.92 -9.70
CA PHE A 516 -4.00 9.38 -10.23
C PHE A 516 -4.77 8.68 -9.12
N ASP A 517 -6.04 9.02 -9.00
CA ASP A 517 -6.91 8.37 -8.02
C ASP A 517 -7.50 7.05 -8.55
N PHE A 518 -6.68 6.00 -8.56
CA PHE A 518 -7.16 4.65 -8.85
C PHE A 518 -8.03 4.07 -7.74
N TYR A 519 -7.98 4.63 -6.52
CA TYR A 519 -8.65 4.06 -5.36
C TYR A 519 -9.34 5.14 -4.50
N PRO A 520 -10.43 5.75 -5.00
CA PRO A 520 -11.25 6.66 -4.22
C PRO A 520 -11.68 6.07 -2.88
N GLN A 521 -11.96 6.92 -1.89
CA GLN A 521 -12.30 6.55 -0.50
C GLN A 521 -11.15 5.91 0.29
N THR A 522 -10.01 5.64 -0.35
CA THR A 522 -8.81 5.10 0.28
C THR A 522 -7.66 6.10 0.23
N LYS A 523 -6.65 5.88 1.07
CA LYS A 523 -5.40 6.64 1.08
C LYS A 523 -4.50 6.46 -0.14
N HIS A 524 -4.75 5.44 -0.96
CA HIS A 524 -3.81 5.07 -2.03
C HIS A 524 -3.85 6.08 -3.17
N VAL A 525 -2.67 6.41 -3.69
CA VAL A 525 -2.48 7.23 -4.88
C VAL A 525 -1.45 6.55 -5.77
N GLU A 526 -1.79 6.43 -7.06
CA GLU A 526 -0.83 6.05 -8.10
C GLU A 526 -0.13 7.32 -8.58
N SER A 527 1.12 7.26 -8.97
CA SER A 527 1.90 8.43 -9.39
C SER A 527 2.72 8.13 -10.64
N VAL A 528 2.78 9.09 -11.56
CA VAL A 528 3.59 9.03 -12.78
C VAL A 528 4.63 10.14 -12.74
N ALA A 529 5.90 9.78 -12.73
CA ALA A 529 7.00 10.70 -12.92
C ALA A 529 7.54 10.57 -14.35
N VAL A 530 7.62 11.69 -15.08
CA VAL A 530 8.19 11.72 -16.43
C VAL A 530 9.55 12.39 -16.36
N LEU A 531 10.59 11.68 -16.82
CA LEU A 531 11.94 12.20 -16.90
C LEU A 531 12.33 12.36 -18.37
N LYS A 532 12.97 13.49 -18.67
CA LYS A 532 13.56 13.75 -19.98
C LYS A 532 15.06 13.74 -19.86
N MET A 533 15.72 13.18 -20.88
CA MET A 533 17.15 13.34 -21.04
C MET A 533 17.45 14.86 -21.14
N SER A 534 18.43 15.32 -20.38
CA SER A 534 18.92 16.70 -20.51
C SER A 534 19.82 16.80 -21.73
N ASP A 535 19.71 17.91 -22.45
CA ASP A 535 20.65 18.29 -23.49
C ASP A 535 22.06 18.54 -22.92
#